data_AF-A0A9X3CHS9-F1
#
_entry.id   AF-A0A9X3CHS9-F1
#
_cell.length_a   1.000
_cell.length_b   1.000
_cell.length_c   1.000
_cell.angle_alpha   90.00
_cell.angle_beta   90.00
_cell.angle_gamma   90.00
#
_symmetry.space_group_name_H-M   'P 1'
#
loop_
_entity.id
_entity.type
_entity.pdbx_description
1 polymer ?
#
loop_
_entity_poly.entity_id
_entity_poly.type
_entity_poly.pdbx_seq_one_letter_code
_entity_poly.pdbx_strand_id
1 'polypeptide(L)'
;MKKLLLLSLSIAASMPLHAQDSAITVGDVLKVPLADLKPTQPSIGYDQVFYKLGRYQFDVEKQFDEICEAQGQKGVKHFSEHSVPSLAASFSCEEPVASRTKDLKTVVIGPDDALYLTDGHHTFNTFYHMNGGGAGFNVQVRVDGDYRQLESMDEFWQAMEKDGNTWLYDHNNVAIRYTDLPSQLGMYNFNNDVYRSLMYFSRDIAWNKPKQPVPFLEFYWSKELRQLTDAQQYDLNSMQGYKQALEDVGKHLLSIASDNVGGSKLSAEQMGIYPSFKQKGLDKVSRENGKLDYMLRYKTSSTGNGIAYDSAVISPTYLKKVDDFTLEMKRSFTDFPPSTEGNTVNAIVEIPTGTSAKWELSKENDNQLIWEYKNGAPRVVEYLGYPGNYGTIPQTALPKELGGDGDPLDVLVLGQAVPRGEVVSARLIGVLKMLDGGEQDDKLIAVLTNDSPFSGVESLTELDERFIGVKDIVKIWFESYKGKDGGMEVIGWGDEKEARAILNQSESAYLTSNPS
;
A
#
# COMPACT_ATOMS: atom_id res chain seq x y z
N MET A 1 -48.69 44.11 -0.89
CA MET A 1 -48.62 42.70 -1.36
C MET A 1 -47.24 42.42 -1.95
N LYS A 2 -46.34 41.81 -1.19
CA LYS A 2 -45.14 41.12 -1.68
C LYS A 2 -44.98 39.88 -0.81
N LYS A 3 -45.10 38.69 -1.43
CA LYS A 3 -44.99 37.38 -0.78
C LYS A 3 -43.53 37.15 -0.37
N LEU A 4 -43.31 36.86 0.92
CA LEU A 4 -42.04 36.39 1.45
C LEU A 4 -41.98 34.88 1.21
N LEU A 5 -41.07 34.44 0.32
CA LEU A 5 -40.81 33.02 0.07
C LEU A 5 -39.89 32.53 1.18
N LEU A 6 -40.40 31.73 2.12
CA LEU A 6 -39.57 30.98 3.06
C LEU A 6 -39.00 29.77 2.32
N LEU A 7 -37.70 29.82 2.00
CA LEU A 7 -36.94 28.62 1.65
C LEU A 7 -36.65 27.85 2.94
N SER A 8 -37.31 26.70 3.12
CA SER A 8 -36.95 25.73 4.13
C SER A 8 -35.61 25.08 3.75
N LEU A 9 -34.55 25.44 4.49
CA LEU A 9 -33.25 24.80 4.40
C LEU A 9 -33.35 23.42 5.06
N SER A 10 -33.51 22.35 4.27
CA SER A 10 -33.40 20.98 4.76
C SER A 10 -31.93 20.70 5.09
N ILE A 11 -31.57 20.84 6.36
CA ILE A 11 -30.30 20.33 6.89
C ILE A 11 -30.40 18.81 6.86
N ALA A 12 -29.76 18.18 5.87
CA ALA A 12 -29.50 16.76 5.90
C ALA A 12 -28.42 16.49 6.95
N ALA A 13 -28.85 16.31 8.20
CA ALA A 13 -28.01 15.69 9.21
C ALA A 13 -27.71 14.26 8.74
N SER A 14 -26.42 13.93 8.58
CA SER A 14 -25.95 12.57 8.37
C SER A 14 -26.40 11.71 9.55
N MET A 15 -27.44 10.91 9.35
CA MET A 15 -27.89 9.92 10.32
C MET A 15 -26.88 8.78 10.41
N PRO A 16 -26.56 8.29 11.62
CA PRO A 16 -25.87 7.02 11.76
C PRO A 16 -26.74 5.91 11.17
N LEU A 17 -26.08 4.93 10.56
CA LEU A 17 -26.68 3.81 9.87
C LEU A 17 -27.46 2.92 10.86
N HIS A 18 -28.72 3.26 11.18
CA HIS A 18 -29.64 2.42 11.96
C HIS A 18 -31.04 2.51 11.37
N ALA A 19 -31.32 1.66 10.38
CA ALA A 19 -32.68 1.30 9.98
C ALA A 19 -32.71 0.04 9.11
N GLN A 20 -32.27 -1.11 9.66
CA GLN A 20 -32.75 -2.44 9.28
C GLN A 20 -32.33 -3.51 10.32
N ASP A 21 -32.68 -3.32 11.60
CA ASP A 21 -32.54 -4.37 12.62
C ASP A 21 -33.65 -5.41 12.47
N SER A 22 -33.47 -6.33 11.52
CA SER A 22 -33.61 -7.73 11.90
C SER A 22 -32.43 -8.04 12.82
N ALA A 23 -32.69 -8.32 14.10
CA ALA A 23 -31.64 -8.58 15.08
C ALA A 23 -30.65 -9.61 14.51
N ILE A 24 -29.42 -9.18 14.23
CA ILE A 24 -28.36 -10.04 13.70
C ILE A 24 -28.18 -11.22 14.66
N THR A 25 -28.10 -12.43 14.14
CA THR A 25 -27.95 -13.67 14.91
C THR A 25 -26.80 -14.54 14.40
N VAL A 26 -26.41 -15.53 15.21
CA VAL A 26 -25.42 -16.53 14.81
C VAL A 26 -25.87 -17.26 13.54
N GLY A 27 -24.99 -17.32 12.55
CA GLY A 27 -25.23 -17.90 11.23
C GLY A 27 -25.49 -16.86 10.14
N ASP A 28 -25.84 -15.62 10.50
CA ASP A 28 -26.05 -14.55 9.53
C ASP A 28 -24.76 -14.19 8.80
N VAL A 29 -24.93 -13.76 7.54
CA VAL A 29 -23.85 -13.26 6.70
C VAL A 29 -23.98 -11.74 6.56
N LEU A 30 -22.93 -11.03 6.95
CA LEU A 30 -22.90 -9.58 6.99
C LEU A 30 -21.91 -9.05 5.95
N LYS A 31 -22.35 -8.04 5.20
CA LYS A 31 -21.46 -7.24 4.35
C LYS A 31 -20.96 -6.06 5.16
N VAL A 32 -19.65 -6.01 5.40
CA VAL A 32 -19.04 -4.98 6.26
C VAL A 32 -17.76 -4.43 5.63
N PRO A 33 -17.42 -3.15 5.83
CA PRO A 33 -16.11 -2.63 5.50
C PRO A 33 -15.06 -3.18 6.47
N LEU A 34 -13.82 -3.33 6.01
CA LEU A 34 -12.71 -3.80 6.86
C LEU A 34 -12.49 -2.92 8.11
N ALA A 35 -12.82 -1.63 8.05
CA ALA A 35 -12.72 -0.69 9.16
C ALA A 35 -13.58 -1.07 10.38
N ASP A 36 -14.68 -1.79 10.16
CA ASP A 36 -15.65 -2.13 11.23
C ASP A 36 -15.25 -3.41 11.98
N LEU A 37 -14.25 -4.14 11.49
CA LEU A 37 -13.79 -5.40 12.07
C LEU A 37 -12.72 -5.16 13.14
N LYS A 38 -12.98 -5.63 14.36
CA LYS A 38 -12.07 -5.57 15.51
C LYS A 38 -11.17 -6.80 15.58
N PRO A 39 -9.83 -6.64 15.55
CA PRO A 39 -8.89 -7.75 15.71
C PRO A 39 -8.99 -8.44 17.08
N THR A 40 -8.76 -9.76 17.11
CA THR A 40 -8.71 -10.59 18.33
C THR A 40 -7.33 -11.24 18.52
N GLN A 41 -6.31 -10.72 17.84
CA GLN A 41 -4.91 -11.16 17.98
C GLN A 41 -3.97 -9.96 17.78
N PRO A 42 -2.81 -9.91 18.46
CA PRO A 42 -1.92 -8.75 18.45
C PRO A 42 -0.89 -8.76 17.31
N SER A 43 -0.73 -9.90 16.64
CA SER A 43 0.32 -10.08 15.65
C SER A 43 -0.14 -10.88 14.43
N ILE A 44 0.56 -10.67 13.32
CA ILE A 44 0.47 -11.46 12.09
C ILE A 44 1.88 -11.69 11.54
N GLY A 45 2.09 -12.79 10.82
CA GLY A 45 3.31 -12.95 10.03
C GLY A 45 3.26 -12.07 8.78
N TYR A 46 4.11 -11.04 8.70
CA TYR A 46 4.11 -10.09 7.58
C TYR A 46 4.41 -10.78 6.25
N ASP A 47 5.36 -11.71 6.24
CA ASP A 47 5.78 -12.40 5.02
C ASP A 47 4.64 -13.23 4.39
N GLN A 48 3.67 -13.66 5.21
CA GLN A 48 2.46 -14.32 4.69
C GLN A 48 1.55 -13.33 3.95
N VAL A 49 1.46 -12.07 4.42
CA VAL A 49 0.76 -10.98 3.72
C VAL A 49 1.53 -10.58 2.47
N PHE A 50 2.85 -10.37 2.58
CA PHE A 50 3.74 -10.04 1.46
C PHE A 50 3.70 -11.07 0.35
N TYR A 51 3.65 -12.37 0.68
CA TYR A 51 3.44 -13.42 -0.32
C TYR A 51 2.18 -13.16 -1.16
N LYS A 52 1.06 -12.84 -0.52
CA LYS A 52 -0.21 -12.63 -1.21
C LYS A 52 -0.19 -11.36 -2.05
N LEU A 53 0.28 -10.25 -1.47
CA LEU A 53 0.42 -8.98 -2.17
C LEU A 53 1.38 -9.10 -3.36
N GLY A 54 2.53 -9.76 -3.18
CA GLY A 54 3.45 -10.08 -4.25
C GLY A 54 2.80 -10.92 -5.34
N ARG A 55 2.06 -11.96 -4.98
CA ARG A 55 1.36 -12.77 -5.97
C ARG A 55 0.35 -11.97 -6.79
N TYR A 56 -0.42 -11.08 -6.16
CA TYR A 56 -1.41 -10.25 -6.87
C TYR A 56 -0.77 -9.33 -7.92
N GLN A 57 0.49 -8.89 -7.72
CA GLN A 57 1.20 -8.07 -8.69
C GLN A 57 1.54 -8.81 -10.01
N PHE A 58 1.69 -10.14 -9.97
CA PHE A 58 2.06 -10.95 -11.14
C PHE A 58 0.93 -11.85 -11.65
N ASP A 59 -0.04 -12.18 -10.79
CA ASP A 59 -1.15 -13.08 -11.05
C ASP A 59 -2.44 -12.38 -10.58
N VAL A 60 -2.87 -11.39 -11.35
CA VAL A 60 -4.04 -10.55 -11.05
C VAL A 60 -5.33 -11.38 -11.00
N GLU A 61 -5.42 -12.46 -11.78
CA GLU A 61 -6.54 -13.40 -11.70
C GLU A 61 -6.69 -13.94 -10.27
N LYS A 62 -5.57 -14.27 -9.60
CA LYS A 62 -5.62 -14.74 -8.21
C LYS A 62 -6.05 -13.69 -7.20
N GLN A 63 -5.87 -12.40 -7.50
CA GLN A 63 -6.46 -11.35 -6.66
C GLN A 63 -7.99 -11.44 -6.69
N PHE A 64 -8.58 -11.45 -7.89
CA PHE A 64 -10.04 -11.53 -8.03
C PHE A 64 -10.61 -12.88 -7.58
N ASP A 65 -9.87 -13.96 -7.79
CA ASP A 65 -10.23 -15.30 -7.32
C ASP A 65 -10.38 -15.33 -5.80
N GLU A 66 -9.39 -14.81 -5.07
CA GLU A 66 -9.41 -14.77 -3.61
C GLU A 66 -10.44 -13.78 -3.08
N ILE A 67 -10.72 -12.68 -3.80
CA ILE A 67 -11.85 -11.80 -3.47
C ILE A 67 -13.15 -12.59 -3.56
N CYS A 68 -13.42 -13.29 -4.66
CA CYS A 68 -14.62 -14.13 -4.79
C CYS A 68 -14.71 -15.20 -3.68
N GLU A 69 -13.61 -15.90 -3.39
CA GLU A 69 -13.56 -16.89 -2.29
C GLU A 69 -13.90 -16.25 -0.93
N ALA A 70 -13.35 -15.08 -0.63
CA ALA A 70 -13.62 -14.36 0.61
C ALA A 70 -15.06 -13.82 0.71
N GLN A 71 -15.74 -13.62 -0.42
CA GLN A 71 -17.18 -13.33 -0.47
C GLN A 71 -18.04 -14.61 -0.40
N GLY A 72 -17.44 -15.78 -0.17
CA GLY A 72 -18.13 -17.07 -0.03
C GLY A 72 -18.56 -17.65 -1.37
N GLN A 73 -17.75 -17.48 -2.42
CA GLN A 73 -17.98 -17.99 -3.77
C GLN A 73 -16.83 -18.94 -4.17
N LYS A 74 -16.93 -19.63 -5.32
CA LYS A 74 -15.89 -20.58 -5.76
C LYS A 74 -14.60 -19.93 -6.26
N GLY A 75 -14.71 -18.78 -6.91
CA GLY A 75 -13.61 -18.14 -7.62
C GLY A 75 -14.08 -17.13 -8.66
N VAL A 76 -13.15 -16.47 -9.32
CA VAL A 76 -13.45 -15.48 -10.36
C VAL A 76 -13.86 -16.17 -11.66
N LYS A 77 -14.90 -15.66 -12.32
CA LYS A 77 -15.38 -16.14 -13.62
C LYS A 77 -14.92 -15.25 -14.77
N HIS A 78 -14.97 -13.93 -14.57
CA HIS A 78 -14.55 -12.95 -15.58
C HIS A 78 -14.03 -11.68 -14.90
N PHE A 79 -12.89 -11.20 -15.36
CA PHE A 79 -12.29 -9.91 -15.01
C PHE A 79 -11.55 -9.37 -16.25
N SER A 80 -11.18 -8.09 -16.23
CA SER A 80 -10.37 -7.44 -17.28
C SER A 80 -9.37 -6.46 -16.65
N GLU A 81 -8.54 -5.82 -17.49
CA GLU A 81 -7.61 -4.77 -17.06
C GLU A 81 -8.30 -3.53 -16.47
N HIS A 82 -9.61 -3.37 -16.69
CA HIS A 82 -10.43 -2.30 -16.10
C HIS A 82 -11.19 -2.75 -14.86
N SER A 83 -11.06 -4.01 -14.44
CA SER A 83 -11.69 -4.49 -13.21
C SER A 83 -11.05 -3.81 -12.00
N VAL A 84 -11.89 -3.33 -11.09
CA VAL A 84 -11.51 -2.65 -9.86
C VAL A 84 -11.93 -3.52 -8.67
N PRO A 85 -10.99 -4.01 -7.84
CA PRO A 85 -11.26 -4.91 -6.72
C PRO A 85 -12.41 -4.47 -5.80
N SER A 86 -12.49 -3.19 -5.47
CA SER A 86 -13.52 -2.63 -4.59
C SER A 86 -14.89 -2.44 -5.25
N LEU A 87 -14.98 -2.56 -6.58
CA LEU A 87 -16.21 -2.39 -7.36
C LEU A 87 -16.70 -3.75 -7.86
N ALA A 88 -17.62 -4.37 -7.12
CA ALA A 88 -18.16 -5.69 -7.45
C ALA A 88 -18.78 -5.80 -8.85
N ALA A 89 -19.27 -4.69 -9.43
CA ALA A 89 -19.83 -4.67 -10.78
C ALA A 89 -18.76 -4.76 -11.89
N SER A 90 -17.48 -4.58 -11.55
CA SER A 90 -16.38 -4.55 -12.52
C SER A 90 -15.81 -5.94 -12.87
N PHE A 91 -16.23 -6.98 -12.16
CA PHE A 91 -15.85 -8.38 -12.41
C PHE A 91 -17.03 -9.31 -12.03
N SER A 92 -16.91 -10.61 -12.27
CA SER A 92 -17.92 -11.58 -11.86
C SER A 92 -17.29 -12.86 -11.33
N CYS A 93 -17.97 -13.51 -10.41
CA CYS A 93 -17.55 -14.78 -9.81
C CYS A 93 -18.39 -15.95 -10.34
N GLU A 94 -17.92 -17.18 -10.13
CA GLU A 94 -18.59 -18.39 -10.63
C GLU A 94 -19.93 -18.69 -9.96
N GLU A 95 -20.13 -18.28 -8.70
CA GLU A 95 -21.32 -18.55 -7.89
C GLU A 95 -21.89 -17.25 -7.30
N PRO A 96 -23.15 -17.19 -6.85
CA PRO A 96 -23.69 -16.04 -6.11
C PRO A 96 -22.95 -15.80 -4.79
N VAL A 97 -22.87 -14.53 -4.38
CA VAL A 97 -22.27 -14.13 -3.09
C VAL A 97 -22.88 -14.93 -1.94
N ALA A 98 -22.04 -15.38 -1.00
CA ALA A 98 -22.41 -16.19 0.15
C ALA A 98 -23.07 -17.56 -0.17
N SER A 99 -22.86 -18.13 -1.37
CA SER A 99 -23.26 -19.52 -1.68
C SER A 99 -22.53 -20.55 -0.81
N ARG A 100 -21.32 -20.22 -0.35
CA ARG A 100 -20.44 -21.06 0.47
C ARG A 100 -20.20 -20.44 1.84
N THR A 101 -21.26 -20.28 2.62
CA THR A 101 -21.21 -19.63 3.94
C THR A 101 -20.21 -20.28 4.91
N LYS A 102 -19.88 -21.56 4.74
CA LYS A 102 -18.87 -22.27 5.54
C LYS A 102 -17.44 -21.80 5.30
N ASP A 103 -17.17 -21.26 4.12
CA ASP A 103 -15.83 -20.81 3.70
C ASP A 103 -15.56 -19.34 4.10
N LEU A 104 -16.63 -18.62 4.51
CA LEU A 104 -16.54 -17.24 4.97
C LEU A 104 -15.71 -17.11 6.24
N LYS A 105 -15.04 -15.96 6.34
CA LYS A 105 -14.37 -15.52 7.56
C LYS A 105 -15.40 -15.20 8.63
N THR A 106 -15.03 -15.46 9.87
CA THR A 106 -15.97 -15.45 10.99
C THR A 106 -15.74 -14.26 11.91
N VAL A 107 -16.84 -13.76 12.45
CA VAL A 107 -16.86 -12.74 13.51
C VAL A 107 -17.73 -13.22 14.65
N VAL A 108 -17.57 -12.60 15.81
CA VAL A 108 -18.53 -12.69 16.91
C VAL A 108 -19.01 -11.29 17.29
N ILE A 109 -20.19 -11.19 17.89
CA ILE A 109 -20.76 -9.92 18.34
C ILE A 109 -20.45 -9.75 19.83
N GLY A 110 -19.83 -8.63 20.22
CA GLY A 110 -19.52 -8.31 21.62
C GLY A 110 -20.66 -7.61 22.37
N PRO A 111 -20.54 -7.42 23.70
CA PRO A 111 -21.48 -6.62 24.52
C PRO A 111 -21.67 -5.16 24.08
N ASP A 112 -20.73 -4.65 23.29
CA ASP A 112 -20.71 -3.31 22.70
C ASP A 112 -21.28 -3.27 21.27
N ASP A 113 -21.95 -4.34 20.83
CA ASP A 113 -22.47 -4.56 19.48
C ASP A 113 -21.40 -4.55 18.37
N ALA A 114 -20.10 -4.53 18.71
CA ALA A 114 -19.02 -4.54 17.74
C ALA A 114 -18.74 -5.95 17.20
N LEU A 115 -18.18 -6.02 15.99
CA LEU A 115 -17.80 -7.25 15.32
C LEU A 115 -16.33 -7.58 15.54
N TYR A 116 -16.07 -8.65 16.29
CA TYR A 116 -14.74 -9.14 16.60
C TYR A 116 -14.34 -10.28 15.67
N LEU A 117 -13.29 -10.07 14.87
CA LEU A 117 -12.83 -10.99 13.83
C LEU A 117 -12.15 -12.22 14.44
N THR A 118 -12.73 -13.41 14.28
CA THR A 118 -12.19 -14.67 14.82
C THR A 118 -11.40 -15.49 13.81
N ASP A 119 -11.65 -15.31 12.50
CA ASP A 119 -10.81 -15.86 11.42
C ASP A 119 -10.59 -14.79 10.34
N GLY A 120 -9.44 -14.85 9.66
CA GLY A 120 -9.21 -14.06 8.45
C GLY A 120 -8.26 -12.87 8.59
N HIS A 121 -7.59 -12.65 9.73
CA HIS A 121 -6.69 -11.50 9.92
C HIS A 121 -5.66 -11.36 8.81
N HIS A 122 -5.02 -12.44 8.33
CA HIS A 122 -4.09 -12.35 7.20
C HIS A 122 -4.77 -12.02 5.88
N THR A 123 -5.90 -12.66 5.55
CA THR A 123 -6.65 -12.41 4.31
C THR A 123 -7.12 -10.97 4.25
N PHE A 124 -7.73 -10.48 5.32
CA PHE A 124 -8.29 -9.14 5.36
C PHE A 124 -7.22 -8.06 5.48
N ASN A 125 -6.09 -8.32 6.15
CA ASN A 125 -4.94 -7.41 6.05
C ASN A 125 -4.32 -7.40 4.64
N THR A 126 -4.37 -8.52 3.90
CA THR A 126 -3.98 -8.52 2.49
C THR A 126 -4.93 -7.63 1.67
N PHE A 127 -6.25 -7.75 1.85
CA PHE A 127 -7.22 -6.91 1.14
C PHE A 127 -7.15 -5.45 1.54
N TYR A 128 -6.75 -5.16 2.78
CA TYR A 128 -6.49 -3.80 3.22
C TYR A 128 -5.35 -3.16 2.41
N HIS A 129 -4.29 -3.92 2.10
CA HIS A 129 -3.06 -3.41 1.50
C HIS A 129 -2.90 -3.70 -0.01
N MET A 130 -3.80 -4.47 -0.61
CA MET A 130 -3.77 -4.69 -2.07
C MET A 130 -4.17 -3.43 -2.84
N ASN A 131 -3.75 -3.35 -4.10
CA ASN A 131 -4.24 -2.29 -4.99
C ASN A 131 -5.78 -2.36 -5.12
N GLY A 132 -6.46 -1.21 -5.01
CA GLY A 132 -7.92 -1.14 -4.94
C GLY A 132 -8.54 -1.63 -3.62
N GLY A 133 -7.71 -1.83 -2.59
CA GLY A 133 -8.10 -2.22 -1.23
C GLY A 133 -8.44 -1.04 -0.30
N GLY A 134 -8.08 -1.18 0.98
CA GLY A 134 -8.20 -0.15 2.01
C GLY A 134 -9.26 -0.42 3.08
N ALA A 135 -9.36 0.48 4.06
CA ALA A 135 -10.26 0.34 5.20
C ALA A 135 -11.75 0.24 4.80
N GLY A 136 -12.15 0.90 3.70
CA GLY A 136 -13.52 0.85 3.17
C GLY A 136 -13.82 -0.38 2.30
N PHE A 137 -12.87 -1.28 2.08
CA PHE A 137 -13.09 -2.47 1.27
C PHE A 137 -14.12 -3.38 1.93
N ASN A 138 -15.16 -3.79 1.20
CA ASN A 138 -16.26 -4.56 1.77
C ASN A 138 -16.05 -6.07 1.61
N VAL A 139 -16.28 -6.81 2.68
CA VAL A 139 -16.20 -8.28 2.74
C VAL A 139 -17.48 -8.87 3.30
N GLN A 140 -17.75 -10.13 2.98
CA GLN A 140 -18.75 -10.95 3.67
C GLN A 140 -18.10 -11.66 4.86
N VAL A 141 -18.74 -11.57 6.02
CA VAL A 141 -18.37 -12.33 7.23
C VAL A 141 -19.57 -13.10 7.75
N ARG A 142 -19.34 -14.27 8.34
CA ARG A 142 -20.38 -15.04 9.03
C ARG A 142 -20.30 -14.79 10.54
N VAL A 143 -21.44 -14.53 11.18
CA VAL A 143 -21.51 -14.48 12.64
C VAL A 143 -21.44 -15.89 13.21
N ASP A 144 -20.42 -16.18 14.01
CA ASP A 144 -20.16 -17.50 14.59
C ASP A 144 -20.48 -17.58 16.09
N GLY A 145 -20.67 -16.42 16.73
CA GLY A 145 -21.01 -16.31 18.14
C GLY A 145 -21.63 -14.95 18.49
N ASP A 146 -22.41 -14.93 19.55
CA ASP A 146 -23.10 -13.76 20.07
C ASP A 146 -22.92 -13.69 21.58
N TYR A 147 -22.27 -12.62 22.02
CA TYR A 147 -21.90 -12.39 23.41
C TYR A 147 -22.57 -11.16 24.01
N ARG A 148 -23.58 -10.58 23.33
CA ARG A 148 -24.27 -9.36 23.78
C ARG A 148 -24.90 -9.47 25.16
N GLN A 149 -25.22 -10.69 25.60
CA GLN A 149 -25.79 -10.95 26.92
C GLN A 149 -24.79 -10.84 28.10
N LEU A 150 -23.48 -10.77 27.84
CA LEU A 150 -22.49 -10.69 28.92
C LEU A 150 -22.49 -9.29 29.55
N GLU A 151 -22.25 -9.21 30.86
CA GLU A 151 -22.45 -7.96 31.62
C GLU A 151 -21.29 -6.97 31.45
N SER A 152 -20.13 -7.45 30.98
CA SER A 152 -18.94 -6.61 30.82
C SER A 152 -17.99 -7.10 29.72
N MET A 153 -17.09 -6.21 29.31
CA MET A 153 -16.01 -6.56 28.38
C MET A 153 -15.01 -7.55 29.00
N ASP A 154 -14.79 -7.52 30.32
CA ASP A 154 -13.90 -8.49 30.98
C ASP A 154 -14.45 -9.91 30.87
N GLU A 155 -15.76 -10.09 31.11
CA GLU A 155 -16.44 -11.39 30.92
C GLU A 155 -16.38 -11.83 29.45
N PHE A 156 -16.57 -10.91 28.51
CA PHE A 156 -16.46 -11.18 27.08
C PHE A 156 -15.08 -11.70 26.70
N TRP A 157 -14.01 -11.04 27.11
CA TRP A 157 -12.65 -11.48 26.75
C TRP A 157 -12.25 -12.80 27.43
N GLN A 158 -12.72 -13.06 28.66
CA GLN A 158 -12.56 -14.37 29.29
C GLN A 158 -13.28 -15.48 28.51
N ALA A 159 -14.49 -15.20 28.00
CA ALA A 159 -15.22 -16.13 27.16
C ALA A 159 -14.51 -16.35 25.81
N MET A 160 -14.01 -15.28 25.18
CA MET A 160 -13.22 -15.34 23.95
C MET A 160 -11.97 -16.21 24.09
N GLU A 161 -11.24 -16.12 25.20
CA GLU A 161 -10.08 -16.97 25.47
C GLU A 161 -10.49 -18.43 25.66
N LYS A 162 -11.55 -18.68 26.45
CA LYS A 162 -12.08 -20.02 26.72
C LYS A 162 -12.55 -20.72 25.45
N ASP A 163 -13.21 -19.98 24.57
CA ASP A 163 -13.78 -20.50 23.32
C ASP A 163 -12.75 -20.58 22.18
N GLY A 164 -11.52 -20.08 22.42
CA GLY A 164 -10.44 -20.12 21.43
C GLY A 164 -10.62 -19.11 20.29
N ASN A 165 -11.27 -17.97 20.57
CA ASN A 165 -11.57 -16.91 19.62
C ASN A 165 -10.64 -15.68 19.72
N THR A 166 -9.77 -15.64 20.73
CA THR A 166 -8.76 -14.59 20.91
C THR A 166 -7.40 -15.16 21.30
N TRP A 167 -6.34 -14.41 21.00
CA TRP A 167 -4.98 -14.71 21.42
C TRP A 167 -4.37 -13.51 22.12
N LEU A 168 -4.12 -13.61 23.43
CA LEU A 168 -3.61 -12.51 24.26
C LEU A 168 -2.14 -12.68 24.67
N TYR A 169 -1.30 -13.07 23.70
CA TYR A 169 0.16 -13.01 23.83
C TYR A 169 0.76 -12.28 22.63
N ASP A 170 1.70 -11.37 22.88
CA ASP A 170 2.39 -10.63 21.83
C ASP A 170 3.35 -11.50 20.99
N HIS A 171 4.05 -10.86 20.05
CA HIS A 171 5.03 -11.51 19.18
C HIS A 171 6.28 -12.03 19.92
N ASN A 172 6.50 -11.64 21.17
CA ASN A 172 7.56 -12.16 22.04
C ASN A 172 7.04 -13.20 23.04
N ASN A 173 5.79 -13.64 22.87
CA ASN A 173 5.12 -14.58 23.77
C ASN A 173 4.92 -14.03 25.20
N VAL A 174 4.83 -12.71 25.35
CA VAL A 174 4.48 -12.04 26.61
C VAL A 174 2.96 -11.88 26.66
N ALA A 175 2.36 -12.24 27.80
CA ALA A 175 0.92 -12.05 28.01
C ALA A 175 0.57 -10.55 27.96
N ILE A 176 -0.52 -10.22 27.27
CA ILE A 176 -1.02 -8.84 27.13
C ILE A 176 -2.47 -8.75 27.62
N ARG A 177 -2.95 -7.52 27.80
CA ARG A 177 -4.38 -7.29 28.04
C ARG A 177 -5.09 -7.14 26.70
N TYR A 178 -6.40 -7.42 26.67
CA TYR A 178 -7.21 -7.20 25.47
C TYR A 178 -7.19 -5.74 25.00
N THR A 179 -6.97 -4.78 25.91
CA THR A 179 -6.84 -3.35 25.57
C THR A 179 -5.60 -3.02 24.75
N ASP A 180 -4.62 -3.93 24.74
CA ASP A 180 -3.38 -3.78 23.99
C ASP A 180 -3.51 -4.39 22.57
N LEU A 181 -4.66 -4.97 22.24
CA LEU A 181 -4.97 -5.44 20.88
C LEU A 181 -5.13 -4.25 19.92
N PRO A 182 -4.84 -4.44 18.62
CA PRO A 182 -5.07 -3.42 17.60
C PRO A 182 -6.56 -3.05 17.54
N SER A 183 -6.86 -1.76 17.38
CA SER A 183 -8.24 -1.25 17.37
C SER A 183 -8.96 -1.43 16.02
N GLN A 184 -8.21 -1.76 14.96
CA GLN A 184 -8.70 -1.96 13.60
C GLN A 184 -7.71 -2.80 12.77
N LEU A 185 -8.19 -3.34 11.65
CA LEU A 185 -7.36 -3.97 10.63
C LEU A 185 -6.38 -2.98 9.97
N GLY A 186 -5.40 -3.52 9.24
CA GLY A 186 -4.28 -2.80 8.67
C GLY A 186 -2.97 -3.37 9.22
N MET A 187 -2.17 -4.00 8.37
CA MET A 187 -0.96 -4.75 8.75
C MET A 187 -0.06 -4.01 9.75
N TYR A 188 0.16 -2.70 9.57
CA TYR A 188 1.01 -1.88 10.44
C TYR A 188 0.44 -1.60 11.84
N ASN A 189 -0.83 -1.93 12.09
CA ASN A 189 -1.42 -1.90 13.43
C ASN A 189 -1.10 -3.19 14.22
N PHE A 190 -0.57 -4.23 13.57
CA PHE A 190 -0.18 -5.49 14.20
C PHE A 190 1.33 -5.54 14.39
N ASN A 191 1.78 -6.35 15.34
CA ASN A 191 3.19 -6.73 15.39
C ASN A 191 3.52 -7.76 14.30
N ASN A 192 4.72 -7.69 13.73
CA ASN A 192 5.23 -8.75 12.86
C ASN A 192 5.72 -9.94 13.69
N ASP A 193 5.07 -11.08 13.54
CA ASP A 193 5.52 -12.33 14.14
C ASP A 193 6.23 -13.20 13.11
N VAL A 194 7.56 -13.09 13.09
CA VAL A 194 8.43 -13.81 12.14
C VAL A 194 8.28 -15.32 12.25
N TYR A 195 8.07 -15.85 13.45
CA TYR A 195 7.91 -17.28 13.66
C TYR A 195 6.59 -17.78 13.08
N ARG A 196 5.53 -16.95 13.09
CA ARG A 196 4.30 -17.29 12.38
C ARG A 196 4.49 -17.34 10.87
N SER A 197 5.32 -16.46 10.30
CA SER A 197 5.71 -16.55 8.90
C SER A 197 6.47 -17.86 8.62
N LEU A 198 7.47 -18.20 9.44
CA LEU A 198 8.20 -19.47 9.31
C LEU A 198 7.28 -20.69 9.43
N MET A 199 6.32 -20.67 10.36
CA MET A 199 5.29 -21.69 10.46
C MET A 199 4.43 -21.77 9.19
N TYR A 200 3.96 -20.64 8.66
CA TYR A 200 3.18 -20.59 7.42
C TYR A 200 3.91 -21.24 6.23
N PHE A 201 5.18 -20.89 6.03
CA PHE A 201 5.97 -21.37 4.90
C PHE A 201 6.54 -22.79 5.10
N SER A 202 6.63 -23.29 6.33
CA SER A 202 7.04 -24.67 6.64
C SER A 202 5.91 -25.70 6.53
N ARG A 203 4.66 -25.26 6.28
CA ARG A 203 3.56 -26.17 5.94
C ARG A 203 3.93 -27.01 4.72
N ASP A 204 3.51 -28.27 4.71
CA ASP A 204 3.86 -29.30 3.72
C ASP A 204 5.34 -29.74 3.73
N ILE A 205 6.19 -29.15 4.57
CA ILE A 205 7.60 -29.55 4.75
C ILE A 205 7.71 -30.51 5.93
N ALA A 206 7.29 -30.07 7.12
CA ALA A 206 7.39 -30.86 8.34
C ALA A 206 6.04 -31.09 9.03
N TRP A 207 5.00 -30.33 8.66
CA TRP A 207 3.68 -30.40 9.29
C TRP A 207 2.59 -29.90 8.33
N ASN A 208 1.32 -30.14 8.67
CA ASN A 208 0.17 -29.51 8.02
C ASN A 208 -1.01 -29.40 9.01
N LYS A 209 -2.08 -28.69 8.64
CA LYS A 209 -3.28 -28.56 9.45
C LYS A 209 -3.83 -29.96 9.80
N PRO A 210 -4.06 -30.25 11.09
CA PRO A 210 -4.66 -31.51 11.52
C PRO A 210 -6.11 -31.60 11.02
N LYS A 211 -6.63 -32.84 10.95
CA LYS A 211 -8.02 -33.09 10.53
C LYS A 211 -9.03 -32.42 11.46
N GLN A 212 -8.74 -32.39 12.75
CA GLN A 212 -9.51 -31.63 13.73
C GLN A 212 -8.90 -30.23 13.81
N PRO A 213 -9.62 -29.17 13.44
CA PRO A 213 -9.10 -27.81 13.49
C PRO A 213 -8.65 -27.45 14.92
N VAL A 214 -7.47 -26.83 15.01
CA VAL A 214 -6.93 -26.30 16.27
C VAL A 214 -6.89 -24.78 16.15
N PRO A 215 -7.69 -24.03 16.95
CA PRO A 215 -7.60 -22.57 16.98
C PRO A 215 -6.17 -22.13 17.31
N PHE A 216 -5.70 -21.07 16.64
CA PHE A 216 -4.36 -20.53 16.84
C PHE A 216 -3.20 -21.54 16.69
N LEU A 217 -3.38 -22.61 15.91
CA LEU A 217 -2.38 -23.67 15.67
C LEU A 217 -0.96 -23.14 15.41
N GLU A 218 -0.82 -22.15 14.53
CA GLU A 218 0.48 -21.56 14.21
C GLU A 218 1.09 -20.77 15.37
N PHE A 219 0.28 -20.19 16.25
CA PHE A 219 0.80 -19.46 17.41
C PHE A 219 1.40 -20.43 18.42
N TYR A 220 0.74 -21.55 18.70
CA TYR A 220 1.28 -22.59 19.58
C TYR A 220 2.62 -23.13 19.05
N TRP A 221 2.69 -23.47 17.76
CA TRP A 221 3.95 -23.88 17.16
C TRP A 221 5.01 -22.78 17.20
N SER A 222 4.62 -21.52 17.01
CA SER A 222 5.56 -20.39 17.08
C SER A 222 6.10 -20.17 18.49
N LYS A 223 5.35 -20.51 19.55
CA LYS A 223 5.85 -20.49 20.94
C LYS A 223 6.98 -21.51 21.12
N GLU A 224 6.81 -22.75 20.63
CA GLU A 224 7.85 -23.78 20.69
C GLU A 224 9.07 -23.40 19.86
N LEU A 225 8.85 -22.97 18.61
CA LEU A 225 9.93 -22.68 17.69
C LEU A 225 10.85 -21.56 18.19
N ARG A 226 10.28 -20.55 18.87
CA ARG A 226 11.04 -19.48 19.54
C ARG A 226 12.06 -19.99 20.58
N GLN A 227 11.80 -21.12 21.21
CA GLN A 227 12.73 -21.72 22.18
C GLN A 227 13.85 -22.52 21.52
N LEU A 228 13.68 -22.92 20.25
CA LEU A 228 14.57 -23.83 19.55
C LEU A 228 15.52 -23.11 18.60
N THR A 229 15.13 -21.95 18.08
CA THR A 229 15.93 -21.21 17.10
C THR A 229 15.67 -19.71 17.20
N ASP A 230 16.73 -18.91 17.05
CA ASP A 230 16.62 -17.46 16.89
C ASP A 230 16.40 -17.14 15.41
N ALA A 231 15.27 -16.50 15.08
CA ALA A 231 14.97 -16.14 13.70
C ALA A 231 15.96 -15.10 13.13
N GLN A 232 16.61 -14.29 13.97
CA GLN A 232 17.56 -13.25 13.54
C GLN A 232 18.86 -13.82 12.95
N GLN A 233 19.17 -15.08 13.20
CA GLN A 233 20.36 -15.72 12.62
C GLN A 233 20.22 -16.02 11.12
N TYR A 234 18.98 -15.96 10.59
CA TYR A 234 18.70 -16.23 9.19
C TYR A 234 18.49 -14.94 8.40
N ASP A 235 19.01 -14.91 7.18
CA ASP A 235 18.65 -13.90 6.21
C ASP A 235 17.27 -14.22 5.59
N LEU A 236 16.21 -13.70 6.20
CA LEU A 236 14.85 -13.86 5.72
C LEU A 236 14.49 -12.90 4.57
N ASN A 237 15.49 -12.26 3.96
CA ASN A 237 15.35 -11.39 2.79
C ASN A 237 16.04 -11.96 1.54
N SER A 238 16.64 -13.15 1.61
CA SER A 238 17.13 -13.87 0.43
C SER A 238 16.51 -15.27 0.32
N MET A 239 16.44 -15.77 -0.92
CA MET A 239 15.94 -17.13 -1.18
C MET A 239 16.80 -18.17 -0.45
N GLN A 240 18.11 -18.00 -0.45
CA GLN A 240 19.04 -18.92 0.20
C GLN A 240 18.84 -18.93 1.72
N GLY A 241 18.81 -17.76 2.36
CA GLY A 241 18.65 -17.66 3.80
C GLY A 241 17.28 -18.14 4.28
N TYR A 242 16.21 -17.82 3.54
CA TYR A 242 14.87 -18.30 3.88
C TYR A 242 14.73 -19.81 3.71
N LYS A 243 15.30 -20.38 2.65
CA LYS A 243 15.32 -21.84 2.46
C LYS A 243 16.05 -22.54 3.60
N GLN A 244 17.20 -22.01 4.03
CA GLN A 244 17.95 -22.52 5.18
C GLN A 244 17.10 -22.48 6.45
N ALA A 245 16.41 -21.36 6.69
CA ALA A 245 15.50 -21.25 7.83
C ALA A 245 14.41 -22.32 7.81
N LEU A 246 13.75 -22.58 6.67
CA LEU A 246 12.71 -23.61 6.57
C LEU A 246 13.23 -25.02 6.74
N GLU A 247 14.45 -25.31 6.27
CA GLU A 247 15.10 -26.60 6.51
C GLU A 247 15.34 -26.84 8.00
N ASP A 248 15.90 -25.86 8.70
CA ASP A 248 16.21 -26.00 10.12
C ASP A 248 14.96 -25.98 10.99
N VAL A 249 14.01 -25.09 10.71
CA VAL A 249 12.67 -25.10 11.34
C VAL A 249 12.02 -26.46 11.16
N GLY A 250 12.06 -27.04 9.96
CA GLY A 250 11.49 -28.36 9.71
C GLY A 250 12.15 -29.46 10.57
N LYS A 251 13.48 -29.44 10.71
CA LYS A 251 14.22 -30.38 11.58
C LYS A 251 13.88 -30.18 13.06
N HIS A 252 13.82 -28.94 13.53
CA HIS A 252 13.44 -28.61 14.90
C HIS A 252 12.03 -29.09 15.24
N LEU A 253 11.07 -28.83 14.35
CA LEU A 253 9.69 -29.30 14.54
C LEU A 253 9.61 -30.83 14.66
N LEU A 254 10.35 -31.56 13.82
CA LEU A 254 10.37 -33.03 13.83
C LEU A 254 11.07 -33.63 15.06
N SER A 255 11.89 -32.86 15.77
CA SER A 255 12.52 -33.28 17.02
C SER A 255 11.65 -33.05 18.26
N ILE A 256 10.51 -32.35 18.12
CA ILE A 256 9.62 -32.07 19.25
C ILE A 256 8.84 -33.33 19.61
N ALA A 257 9.18 -33.91 20.75
CA ALA A 257 8.40 -34.92 21.43
C ALA A 257 7.72 -34.28 22.65
N SER A 258 6.59 -33.61 22.41
CA SER A 258 5.79 -32.92 23.43
C SER A 258 4.32 -33.32 23.31
N ASP A 259 3.65 -33.50 24.45
CA ASP A 259 2.20 -33.67 24.60
C ASP A 259 1.48 -32.34 24.90
N ASN A 260 2.23 -31.24 24.92
CA ASN A 260 1.75 -29.90 25.25
C ASN A 260 2.43 -28.83 24.40
N VAL A 261 2.43 -29.01 23.08
CA VAL A 261 3.11 -28.10 22.13
C VAL A 261 2.55 -26.68 22.29
N GLY A 262 3.41 -25.76 22.73
CA GLY A 262 3.12 -24.35 22.93
C GLY A 262 2.13 -24.06 24.07
N GLY A 263 1.83 -25.03 24.93
CA GLY A 263 0.76 -24.89 25.92
C GLY A 263 -0.65 -25.28 25.44
N SER A 264 -0.76 -25.91 24.26
CA SER A 264 -2.03 -26.32 23.66
C SER A 264 -2.71 -27.51 24.34
N LYS A 265 -1.99 -28.26 25.19
CA LYS A 265 -2.36 -29.58 25.73
C LYS A 265 -2.57 -30.65 24.65
N LEU A 266 -1.97 -30.45 23.48
CA LEU A 266 -2.00 -31.38 22.36
C LEU A 266 -0.58 -31.85 22.03
N SER A 267 -0.49 -33.10 21.60
CA SER A 267 0.76 -33.66 21.11
C SER A 267 1.16 -33.11 19.76
N ALA A 268 2.46 -33.21 19.42
CA ALA A 268 2.95 -32.84 18.09
C ALA A 268 2.17 -33.54 16.95
N GLU A 269 1.78 -34.81 17.12
CA GLU A 269 0.93 -35.55 16.18
C GLU A 269 -0.47 -34.96 16.06
N GLN A 270 -1.11 -34.63 17.18
CA GLN A 270 -2.42 -33.98 17.19
C GLN A 270 -2.38 -32.58 16.57
N MET A 271 -1.21 -31.93 16.62
CA MET A 271 -0.94 -30.63 15.99
C MET A 271 -0.42 -30.72 14.55
N GLY A 272 -0.42 -31.93 13.99
CA GLY A 272 -0.24 -32.16 12.55
C GLY A 272 1.21 -32.28 12.07
N ILE A 273 2.14 -32.61 12.98
CA ILE A 273 3.52 -32.94 12.58
C ILE A 273 3.53 -34.16 11.65
N TYR A 274 4.47 -34.18 10.71
CA TYR A 274 4.73 -35.34 9.86
C TYR A 274 5.71 -36.31 10.50
N PRO A 275 5.74 -37.58 10.05
CA PRO A 275 6.76 -38.54 10.50
C PRO A 275 8.17 -38.20 10.03
N SER A 276 8.32 -37.39 8.97
CA SER A 276 9.61 -37.04 8.39
C SER A 276 9.54 -35.76 7.55
N PHE A 277 10.72 -35.18 7.31
CA PHE A 277 10.90 -33.99 6.47
C PHE A 277 10.56 -34.28 5.01
N LYS A 278 9.80 -33.39 4.37
CA LYS A 278 9.39 -33.49 2.97
C LYS A 278 10.11 -32.47 2.10
N GLN A 279 11.20 -32.92 1.46
CA GLN A 279 11.96 -32.10 0.50
C GLN A 279 11.08 -31.48 -0.60
N LYS A 280 10.11 -32.25 -1.13
CA LYS A 280 9.17 -31.75 -2.15
C LYS A 280 8.35 -30.53 -1.70
N GLY A 281 8.05 -30.44 -0.40
CA GLY A 281 7.36 -29.29 0.18
C GLY A 281 8.24 -28.04 0.12
N LEU A 282 9.51 -28.19 0.50
CA LEU A 282 10.50 -27.13 0.43
C LEU A 282 10.73 -26.67 -1.02
N ASP A 283 10.96 -27.62 -1.94
CA ASP A 283 11.17 -27.32 -3.35
C ASP A 283 9.97 -26.57 -3.94
N LYS A 284 8.73 -26.94 -3.57
CA LYS A 284 7.51 -26.28 -4.03
C LYS A 284 7.37 -24.85 -3.49
N VAL A 285 7.78 -24.59 -2.25
CA VAL A 285 7.64 -23.25 -1.66
C VAL A 285 8.73 -22.29 -2.14
N SER A 286 9.92 -22.81 -2.45
CA SER A 286 11.11 -22.04 -2.84
C SER A 286 11.39 -21.98 -4.36
N ARG A 287 10.57 -22.64 -5.20
CA ARG A 287 10.73 -22.56 -6.66
C ARG A 287 10.40 -21.18 -7.21
N GLU A 288 10.80 -20.95 -8.46
CA GLU A 288 10.32 -19.82 -9.25
C GLU A 288 8.79 -19.80 -9.33
N ASN A 289 8.18 -18.62 -9.12
CA ASN A 289 6.74 -18.41 -8.95
C ASN A 289 6.14 -19.26 -7.80
N GLY A 290 6.99 -19.63 -6.83
CA GLY A 290 6.63 -20.21 -5.54
C GLY A 290 6.28 -19.14 -4.51
N LYS A 291 5.84 -19.56 -3.31
CA LYS A 291 5.40 -18.59 -2.30
C LYS A 291 6.53 -17.71 -1.78
N LEU A 292 7.72 -18.29 -1.55
CA LEU A 292 8.88 -17.52 -1.11
C LEU A 292 9.32 -16.54 -2.18
N ASP A 293 9.29 -16.95 -3.44
CA ASP A 293 9.69 -16.10 -4.56
C ASP A 293 8.78 -14.86 -4.68
N TYR A 294 7.44 -15.04 -4.68
CA TYR A 294 6.52 -13.90 -4.66
C TYR A 294 6.71 -12.99 -3.45
N MET A 295 6.92 -13.57 -2.26
CA MET A 295 7.15 -12.83 -1.04
C MET A 295 8.45 -12.02 -1.10
N LEU A 296 9.55 -12.63 -1.54
CA LEU A 296 10.85 -11.99 -1.63
C LEU A 296 10.84 -10.88 -2.68
N ARG A 297 10.24 -11.14 -3.86
CA ARG A 297 10.01 -10.10 -4.87
C ARG A 297 9.18 -8.95 -4.32
N TYR A 298 8.21 -9.21 -3.44
CA TYR A 298 7.43 -8.15 -2.79
C TYR A 298 8.26 -7.37 -1.75
N LYS A 299 9.11 -8.05 -0.97
CA LYS A 299 10.03 -7.42 -0.02
C LYS A 299 11.08 -6.54 -0.69
N THR A 300 11.62 -7.01 -1.82
CA THR A 300 12.64 -6.32 -2.59
C THR A 300 12.05 -5.35 -3.59
N SER A 301 10.77 -5.50 -3.96
CA SER A 301 10.05 -4.44 -4.61
C SER A 301 9.90 -3.26 -3.64
N SER A 302 9.78 -2.07 -4.20
CA SER A 302 9.57 -0.80 -3.50
C SER A 302 8.35 -0.77 -2.55
N THR A 303 7.63 -1.88 -2.39
CA THR A 303 6.44 -2.04 -1.53
C THR A 303 6.64 -2.85 -0.24
N GLY A 304 7.76 -3.55 -0.03
CA GLY A 304 7.84 -4.57 1.04
C GLY A 304 8.92 -4.44 2.12
N ASN A 305 9.63 -3.31 2.23
CA ASN A 305 10.49 -3.04 3.38
C ASN A 305 10.22 -1.65 3.94
N GLY A 306 9.86 -1.58 5.21
CA GLY A 306 9.61 -0.35 5.98
C GLY A 306 10.88 0.47 6.25
N ILE A 307 11.57 0.89 5.19
CA ILE A 307 12.49 2.01 5.20
C ILE A 307 12.08 2.88 4.00
N ALA A 308 11.44 4.00 4.31
CA ALA A 308 11.30 5.19 3.48
C ALA A 308 11.23 5.00 1.94
N TYR A 309 10.01 5.14 1.41
CA TYR A 309 9.73 5.96 0.23
C TYR A 309 10.28 5.52 -1.14
N ASP A 310 9.61 4.54 -1.77
CA ASP A 310 9.35 4.60 -3.22
C ASP A 310 7.96 4.08 -3.65
N SER A 311 7.05 3.86 -2.69
CA SER A 311 5.68 3.38 -2.95
C SER A 311 4.66 4.49 -3.24
N ALA A 312 5.11 5.72 -3.52
CA ALA A 312 4.27 6.71 -4.20
C ALA A 312 4.10 6.40 -5.70
N VAL A 313 4.64 5.29 -6.20
CA VAL A 313 4.91 5.02 -7.62
C VAL A 313 4.37 3.65 -8.07
N ILE A 314 3.06 3.53 -8.29
CA ILE A 314 2.57 2.48 -9.19
C ILE A 314 2.85 2.97 -10.61
N SER A 315 3.98 2.58 -11.19
CA SER A 315 4.23 2.77 -12.62
C SER A 315 2.93 2.46 -13.38
N PRO A 316 2.34 3.42 -14.11
CA PRO A 316 1.06 3.22 -14.77
C PRO A 316 1.07 1.94 -15.61
N THR A 317 -0.07 1.31 -15.82
CA THR A 317 -0.20 0.03 -16.56
C THR A 317 0.40 0.07 -17.98
N TYR A 318 0.65 1.27 -18.51
CA TYR A 318 1.26 1.52 -19.81
C TYR A 318 2.79 1.68 -19.80
N LEU A 319 3.43 1.71 -18.64
CA LEU A 319 4.90 1.78 -18.50
C LEU A 319 5.48 0.39 -18.27
N LYS A 320 6.40 0.01 -19.14
CA LYS A 320 7.17 -1.23 -19.10
C LYS A 320 8.50 -0.96 -18.39
N LYS A 321 8.80 -1.74 -17.35
CA LYS A 321 10.16 -1.79 -16.78
C LYS A 321 11.10 -2.48 -17.78
N VAL A 322 12.10 -1.76 -18.28
CA VAL A 322 13.11 -2.30 -19.20
C VAL A 322 14.21 -2.99 -18.40
N ASP A 323 14.68 -2.33 -17.34
CA ASP A 323 15.61 -2.84 -16.33
C ASP A 323 15.37 -2.12 -14.99
N ASP A 324 16.25 -2.29 -14.01
CA ASP A 324 16.11 -1.69 -12.67
C ASP A 324 16.16 -0.16 -12.65
N PHE A 325 16.60 0.47 -13.74
CA PHE A 325 16.91 1.89 -13.82
C PHE A 325 16.21 2.58 -14.98
N THR A 326 15.42 1.84 -15.77
CA THR A 326 14.78 2.36 -16.97
C THR A 326 13.32 1.92 -17.03
N LEU A 327 12.42 2.91 -17.11
CA LEU A 327 10.99 2.73 -17.39
C LEU A 327 10.71 3.24 -18.79
N GLU A 328 9.86 2.54 -19.55
CA GLU A 328 9.57 2.85 -20.94
C GLU A 328 8.06 2.88 -21.19
N MET A 329 7.58 3.98 -21.77
CA MET A 329 6.21 4.14 -22.26
C MET A 329 6.09 3.61 -23.70
N LYS A 330 4.94 3.04 -24.04
CA LYS A 330 4.67 2.58 -25.43
C LYS A 330 4.67 3.73 -26.45
N ARG A 331 4.33 4.94 -26.02
CA ARG A 331 4.32 6.16 -26.82
C ARG A 331 5.26 7.20 -26.21
N SER A 332 5.49 8.30 -26.89
CA SER A 332 6.37 9.34 -26.35
C SER A 332 5.71 10.14 -25.24
N PHE A 333 6.50 10.50 -24.23
CA PHE A 333 6.10 11.51 -23.27
C PHE A 333 5.94 12.88 -23.94
N THR A 334 6.63 13.14 -25.05
CA THR A 334 6.47 14.36 -25.84
C THR A 334 5.24 14.35 -26.76
N ASP A 335 4.48 13.24 -26.84
CA ASP A 335 3.18 13.21 -27.53
C ASP A 335 2.10 14.00 -26.79
N PHE A 336 2.33 14.36 -25.52
CA PHE A 336 1.41 15.17 -24.72
C PHE A 336 1.70 16.67 -24.94
N PRO A 337 0.67 17.50 -25.12
CA PRO A 337 0.88 18.95 -25.24
C PRO A 337 1.33 19.55 -23.89
N PRO A 338 2.04 20.69 -23.87
CA PRO A 338 2.52 21.32 -22.65
C PRO A 338 1.35 21.82 -21.78
N SER A 339 0.27 22.27 -22.43
CA SER A 339 -0.93 22.81 -21.80
C SER A 339 -2.20 22.04 -22.21
N THR A 340 -3.22 22.13 -21.37
CA THR A 340 -4.59 21.63 -21.66
C THR A 340 -5.57 22.80 -21.67
N GLU A 341 -6.86 22.57 -21.96
CA GLU A 341 -7.86 23.65 -21.89
C GLU A 341 -7.93 24.29 -20.50
N GLY A 342 -7.79 25.61 -20.42
CA GLY A 342 -7.83 26.37 -19.16
C GLY A 342 -6.44 26.76 -18.62
N ASN A 343 -6.36 26.99 -17.31
CA ASN A 343 -5.11 27.35 -16.60
C ASN A 343 -4.33 26.10 -16.13
N THR A 344 -4.25 25.07 -16.97
CA THR A 344 -3.71 23.75 -16.61
C THR A 344 -2.58 23.32 -17.55
N VAL A 345 -1.57 22.66 -16.98
CA VAL A 345 -0.42 22.09 -17.67
C VAL A 345 -0.43 20.57 -17.54
N ASN A 346 0.14 19.87 -18.53
CA ASN A 346 0.48 18.46 -18.35
C ASN A 346 1.84 18.38 -17.66
N ALA A 347 1.92 17.60 -16.59
CA ALA A 347 3.17 17.33 -15.88
C ALA A 347 3.47 15.82 -15.96
N ILE A 348 4.62 15.47 -16.50
CA ILE A 348 5.18 14.12 -16.41
C ILE A 348 5.80 13.99 -15.04
N VAL A 349 5.27 13.14 -14.18
CA VAL A 349 5.80 12.97 -12.82
C VAL A 349 7.03 12.08 -12.85
N GLU A 350 8.19 12.59 -12.46
CA GLU A 350 9.45 11.83 -12.42
C GLU A 350 9.77 11.34 -11.00
N ILE A 351 9.51 12.20 -10.01
CA ILE A 351 9.78 11.93 -8.60
C ILE A 351 8.51 12.20 -7.80
N PRO A 352 7.75 11.16 -7.44
CA PRO A 352 6.54 11.33 -6.65
C PRO A 352 6.79 11.93 -5.27
N THR A 353 5.79 12.63 -4.74
CA THR A 353 5.94 13.30 -3.45
C THR A 353 6.35 12.33 -2.34
N GLY A 354 7.29 12.76 -1.52
CA GLY A 354 7.88 11.99 -0.43
C GLY A 354 9.01 11.07 -0.86
N THR A 355 9.23 10.82 -2.16
CA THR A 355 10.32 9.96 -2.64
C THR A 355 11.60 10.75 -2.88
N SER A 356 12.75 10.05 -2.95
CA SER A 356 14.08 10.66 -3.08
C SER A 356 14.92 10.09 -4.24
N ALA A 357 14.44 9.07 -4.95
CA ALA A 357 15.14 8.53 -6.12
C ALA A 357 15.08 9.56 -7.26
N LYS A 358 16.24 10.01 -7.76
CA LYS A 358 16.28 11.01 -8.82
C LYS A 358 16.12 10.36 -10.19
N TRP A 359 14.87 10.29 -10.63
CA TRP A 359 14.50 9.89 -11.99
C TRP A 359 14.33 11.13 -12.86
N GLU A 360 14.55 10.98 -14.15
CA GLU A 360 14.42 12.03 -15.16
C GLU A 360 13.96 11.46 -16.49
N LEU A 361 13.29 12.28 -17.30
CA LEU A 361 13.05 11.99 -18.71
C LEU A 361 14.38 11.82 -19.44
N SER A 362 14.52 10.73 -20.18
CA SER A 362 15.73 10.44 -20.93
C SER A 362 15.96 11.47 -22.02
N LYS A 363 17.17 12.04 -22.03
CA LYS A 363 17.61 12.97 -23.07
C LYS A 363 17.83 12.30 -24.43
N GLU A 364 17.97 10.98 -24.44
CA GLU A 364 18.23 10.18 -25.64
C GLU A 364 16.97 9.52 -26.21
N ASN A 365 15.97 9.26 -25.35
CA ASN A 365 14.75 8.55 -25.71
C ASN A 365 13.55 9.11 -24.95
N ASP A 366 12.75 9.90 -25.64
CA ASP A 366 11.59 10.61 -25.09
C ASP A 366 10.42 9.69 -24.67
N ASN A 367 10.54 8.37 -24.84
CA ASN A 367 9.64 7.38 -24.28
C ASN A 367 10.12 6.82 -22.92
N GLN A 368 11.29 7.23 -22.42
CA GLN A 368 11.91 6.59 -21.26
C GLN A 368 12.12 7.54 -20.08
N LEU A 369 11.90 7.02 -18.87
CA LEU A 369 12.39 7.62 -17.62
C LEU A 369 13.57 6.80 -17.12
N ILE A 370 14.64 7.48 -16.76
CA ILE A 370 15.89 6.85 -16.31
C ILE A 370 16.19 7.29 -14.88
N TRP A 371 16.61 6.35 -14.05
CA TRP A 371 17.19 6.66 -12.75
C TRP A 371 18.61 7.19 -12.96
N GLU A 372 18.83 8.46 -12.65
CA GLU A 372 20.13 9.08 -12.85
C GLU A 372 21.23 8.31 -12.10
N TYR A 373 22.34 8.07 -12.78
CA TYR A 373 23.54 7.50 -12.18
C TYR A 373 24.57 8.56 -11.85
N LYS A 374 25.06 8.54 -10.62
CA LYS A 374 26.16 9.41 -10.18
C LYS A 374 27.16 8.60 -9.38
N ASN A 375 28.45 8.74 -9.70
CA ASN A 375 29.55 8.03 -9.03
C ASN A 375 29.41 6.50 -9.01
N GLY A 376 28.82 5.91 -10.06
CA GLY A 376 28.67 4.46 -10.20
C GLY A 376 27.50 3.84 -9.43
N ALA A 377 26.61 4.66 -8.86
CA ALA A 377 25.39 4.21 -8.20
C ALA A 377 24.17 5.03 -8.65
N PRO A 378 22.94 4.48 -8.55
CA PRO A 378 21.72 5.23 -8.76
C PRO A 378 21.63 6.37 -7.74
N ARG A 379 21.35 7.57 -8.19
CA ARG A 379 21.34 8.76 -7.34
C ARG A 379 20.07 8.80 -6.51
N VAL A 380 20.27 8.90 -5.21
CA VAL A 380 19.23 9.25 -4.25
C VAL A 380 19.56 10.63 -3.69
N VAL A 381 18.57 11.51 -3.61
CA VAL A 381 18.72 12.80 -2.93
C VAL A 381 18.89 12.53 -1.44
N GLU A 382 20.06 12.88 -0.89
CA GLU A 382 20.41 12.69 0.53
C GLU A 382 19.82 13.80 1.42
N TYR A 383 18.49 13.95 1.36
CA TYR A 383 17.72 14.90 2.16
C TYR A 383 16.33 14.32 2.48
N LEU A 384 15.36 15.17 2.80
CA LEU A 384 13.95 14.79 2.82
C LEU A 384 13.47 14.46 1.41
N GLY A 385 12.49 13.56 1.30
CA GLY A 385 11.80 13.34 0.03
C GLY A 385 11.13 14.60 -0.51
N TYR A 386 10.83 14.61 -1.81
CA TYR A 386 10.31 15.80 -2.48
C TYR A 386 8.96 16.25 -1.88
N PRO A 387 8.77 17.55 -1.60
CA PRO A 387 7.57 18.05 -0.91
C PRO A 387 6.31 18.12 -1.81
N GLY A 388 6.45 17.76 -3.09
CA GLY A 388 5.38 17.64 -4.08
C GLY A 388 5.80 16.64 -5.16
N ASN A 389 4.90 16.33 -6.10
CA ASN A 389 5.24 15.49 -7.24
C ASN A 389 6.08 16.31 -8.21
N TYR A 390 7.34 15.94 -8.36
CA TYR A 390 8.30 16.66 -9.18
C TYR A 390 8.43 15.99 -10.54
N GLY A 391 8.61 16.79 -11.57
CA GLY A 391 8.97 16.31 -12.89
C GLY A 391 8.98 17.45 -13.89
N THR A 392 8.54 17.18 -15.11
CA THR A 392 8.70 18.14 -16.21
C THR A 392 7.46 18.32 -17.06
N ILE A 393 7.40 19.43 -17.80
CA ILE A 393 6.33 19.75 -18.76
C ILE A 393 6.78 19.30 -20.17
N PRO A 394 6.01 18.44 -20.85
CA PRO A 394 6.36 17.95 -22.18
C PRO A 394 6.38 19.08 -23.21
N GLN A 395 7.13 18.91 -24.30
CA GLN A 395 7.26 19.89 -25.39
C GLN A 395 7.72 21.28 -24.93
N THR A 396 8.59 21.32 -23.92
CA THR A 396 9.26 22.54 -23.47
C THR A 396 10.77 22.33 -23.48
N ALA A 397 11.53 23.40 -23.62
CA ALA A 397 12.97 23.40 -23.46
C ALA A 397 13.41 24.75 -22.89
N LEU A 398 14.39 24.75 -21.99
CA LEU A 398 15.00 25.94 -21.43
C LEU A 398 16.30 26.28 -22.18
N PRO A 399 16.32 27.25 -23.11
CA PRO A 399 17.50 27.49 -23.95
C PRO A 399 18.65 28.10 -23.16
N LYS A 400 19.87 27.68 -23.49
CA LYS A 400 21.09 28.19 -22.87
C LYS A 400 21.29 29.68 -23.10
N GLU A 401 20.79 30.21 -24.21
CA GLU A 401 20.85 31.63 -24.55
C GLU A 401 19.95 32.50 -23.64
N LEU A 402 18.99 31.86 -22.96
CA LEU A 402 18.08 32.48 -22.02
C LEU A 402 18.40 32.10 -20.55
N GLY A 403 19.57 31.48 -20.32
CA GLY A 403 20.05 31.11 -18.99
C GLY A 403 19.63 29.72 -18.51
N GLY A 404 19.00 28.91 -19.37
CA GLY A 404 18.62 27.52 -19.10
C GLY A 404 19.72 26.49 -19.37
N ASP A 405 19.46 25.22 -19.09
CA ASP A 405 20.40 24.11 -19.24
C ASP A 405 20.17 23.24 -20.50
N GLY A 406 19.06 23.49 -21.21
CA GLY A 406 18.61 22.72 -22.36
C GLY A 406 17.57 21.65 -22.02
N ASP A 407 17.24 21.47 -20.75
CA ASP A 407 16.28 20.47 -20.30
C ASP A 407 14.83 20.98 -20.40
N PRO A 408 13.84 20.07 -20.41
CA PRO A 408 12.44 20.42 -20.31
C PRO A 408 12.11 21.18 -19.01
N LEU A 409 11.14 22.10 -19.07
CA LEU A 409 10.78 23.00 -17.97
C LEU A 409 10.23 22.22 -16.76
N ASP A 410 10.91 22.35 -15.62
CA ASP A 410 10.55 21.70 -14.37
C ASP A 410 9.24 22.21 -13.76
N VAL A 411 8.53 21.29 -13.10
CA VAL A 411 7.30 21.58 -12.36
C VAL A 411 7.24 20.80 -11.05
N LEU A 412 6.83 21.47 -9.98
CA LEU A 412 6.41 20.86 -8.72
C LEU A 412 4.89 20.92 -8.60
N VAL A 413 4.26 19.75 -8.59
CA VAL A 413 2.81 19.59 -8.44
C VAL A 413 2.45 19.26 -6.99
N LEU A 414 1.85 20.21 -6.29
CA LEU A 414 1.38 20.05 -4.92
C LEU A 414 0.08 19.21 -4.87
N GLY A 415 0.10 18.18 -4.03
CA GLY A 415 -0.99 17.22 -3.92
C GLY A 415 -0.54 15.92 -3.29
N GLN A 416 -1.46 14.96 -3.25
CA GLN A 416 -1.12 13.58 -2.90
C GLN A 416 -0.14 12.96 -3.89
N ALA A 417 0.51 11.88 -3.47
CA ALA A 417 1.42 11.10 -4.31
C ALA A 417 0.77 10.67 -5.62
N VAL A 418 1.43 11.02 -6.73
CA VAL A 418 1.10 10.59 -8.08
C VAL A 418 2.20 9.65 -8.56
N PRO A 419 1.87 8.55 -9.25
CA PRO A 419 2.91 7.65 -9.71
C PRO A 419 3.91 8.22 -10.72
N ARG A 420 5.17 7.76 -10.64
CA ARG A 420 6.22 8.03 -11.63
C ARG A 420 5.79 7.60 -13.03
N GLY A 421 6.03 8.49 -13.97
CA GLY A 421 5.66 8.44 -15.37
C GLY A 421 4.16 8.55 -15.63
N GLU A 422 3.34 8.86 -14.62
CA GLU A 422 2.00 9.37 -14.87
C GLU A 422 2.08 10.80 -15.42
N VAL A 423 1.26 11.07 -16.44
CA VAL A 423 1.07 12.44 -16.94
C VAL A 423 -0.23 13.00 -16.37
N VAL A 424 -0.11 14.02 -15.52
CA VAL A 424 -1.25 14.62 -14.82
C VAL A 424 -1.57 16.02 -15.33
N SER A 425 -2.86 16.35 -15.41
CA SER A 425 -3.33 17.72 -15.62
C SER A 425 -3.34 18.47 -14.28
N ALA A 426 -2.47 19.46 -14.15
CA ALA A 426 -2.29 20.24 -12.93
C ALA A 426 -2.54 21.73 -13.19
N ARG A 427 -3.20 22.42 -12.26
CA ARG A 427 -3.46 23.86 -12.38
C ARG A 427 -2.21 24.65 -12.04
N LEU A 428 -1.75 25.49 -12.96
CA LEU A 428 -0.60 26.35 -12.76
C LEU A 428 -0.99 27.53 -11.85
N ILE A 429 -0.25 27.75 -10.76
CA ILE A 429 -0.58 28.80 -9.78
C ILE A 429 0.55 29.82 -9.55
N GLY A 430 1.77 29.52 -10.02
CA GLY A 430 2.91 30.44 -9.95
C GLY A 430 4.25 29.78 -10.29
N VAL A 431 5.34 30.44 -9.92
CA VAL A 431 6.72 29.99 -10.16
C VAL A 431 7.61 30.28 -8.94
N LEU A 432 8.50 29.34 -8.62
CA LEU A 432 9.62 29.54 -7.71
C LEU A 432 10.84 29.92 -8.54
N LYS A 433 11.38 31.12 -8.31
CA LYS A 433 12.56 31.62 -9.01
C LYS A 433 13.80 31.26 -8.23
N MET A 434 14.76 30.60 -8.87
CA MET A 434 15.96 30.10 -8.19
C MET A 434 17.17 30.03 -9.10
N LEU A 435 18.34 30.01 -8.46
CA LEU A 435 19.63 29.81 -9.10
C LEU A 435 20.28 28.51 -8.62
N ASP A 436 20.86 27.75 -9.55
CA ASP A 436 21.73 26.60 -9.28
C ASP A 436 23.15 26.95 -9.72
N GLY A 437 24.03 27.25 -8.77
CA GLY A 437 25.40 27.67 -9.10
C GLY A 437 25.49 28.98 -9.90
N GLY A 438 24.44 29.81 -9.87
CA GLY A 438 24.33 31.07 -10.61
C GLY A 438 23.60 30.98 -11.95
N GLU A 439 23.22 29.77 -12.39
CA GLU A 439 22.39 29.54 -13.58
C GLU A 439 20.90 29.54 -13.20
N GLN A 440 20.02 29.98 -14.10
CA GLN A 440 18.60 30.12 -13.81
C GLN A 440 17.91 28.75 -13.85
N ASP A 441 17.22 28.40 -12.76
CA ASP A 441 16.68 27.04 -12.53
C ASP A 441 15.22 27.07 -12.05
N ASP A 442 14.40 27.96 -12.64
CA ASP A 442 13.03 28.22 -12.21
C ASP A 442 12.16 26.94 -12.18
N LYS A 443 11.35 26.81 -11.12
CA LYS A 443 10.40 25.69 -10.96
C LYS A 443 8.98 26.19 -11.05
N LEU A 444 8.22 25.72 -12.03
CA LEU A 444 6.78 26.01 -12.06
C LEU A 444 6.08 25.34 -10.88
N ILE A 445 5.05 25.99 -10.35
CA ILE A 445 4.30 25.52 -9.19
C ILE A 445 2.85 25.32 -9.61
N ALA A 446 2.40 24.07 -9.48
CA ALA A 446 1.07 23.66 -9.85
C ALA A 446 0.38 22.87 -8.73
N VAL A 447 -0.93 22.70 -8.83
CA VAL A 447 -1.74 21.91 -7.87
C VAL A 447 -2.56 20.84 -8.60
N LEU A 448 -2.74 19.68 -7.98
CA LEU A 448 -3.66 18.66 -8.48
C LEU A 448 -5.10 19.18 -8.44
N THR A 449 -5.83 19.02 -9.54
CA THR A 449 -7.19 19.55 -9.72
C THR A 449 -8.29 18.63 -9.20
N ASN A 450 -7.98 17.34 -9.01
CA ASN A 450 -8.92 16.32 -8.53
C ASN A 450 -8.39 15.64 -7.27
N ASP A 451 -9.31 15.25 -6.38
CA ASP A 451 -9.04 14.43 -5.18
C ASP A 451 -7.89 14.92 -4.30
N SER A 452 -7.60 16.23 -4.29
CA SER A 452 -6.50 16.83 -3.54
C SER A 452 -7.03 17.92 -2.60
N PRO A 453 -6.44 18.08 -1.39
CA PRO A 453 -6.72 19.23 -0.54
C PRO A 453 -6.49 20.58 -1.24
N PHE A 454 -5.57 20.61 -2.22
CA PHE A 454 -5.22 21.81 -2.99
C PHE A 454 -6.12 22.04 -4.23
N SER A 455 -7.09 21.16 -4.50
CA SER A 455 -7.95 21.21 -5.71
C SER A 455 -8.66 22.55 -5.93
N GLY A 456 -9.00 23.25 -4.85
CA GLY A 456 -9.64 24.56 -4.89
C GLY A 456 -8.69 25.75 -4.92
N VAL A 457 -7.36 25.56 -4.92
CA VAL A 457 -6.38 26.66 -4.91
C VAL A 457 -6.15 27.16 -6.34
N GLU A 458 -6.24 28.48 -6.53
CA GLU A 458 -6.10 29.13 -7.85
C GLU A 458 -4.89 30.06 -7.96
N SER A 459 -4.24 30.41 -6.84
CA SER A 459 -3.04 31.28 -6.83
C SER A 459 -2.11 30.99 -5.65
N LEU A 460 -0.85 31.45 -5.74
CA LEU A 460 0.08 31.40 -4.59
C LEU A 460 -0.41 32.19 -3.37
N THR A 461 -1.16 33.28 -3.58
CA THR A 461 -1.77 34.04 -2.47
C THR A 461 -2.78 33.19 -1.72
N GLU A 462 -3.66 32.51 -2.47
CA GLU A 462 -4.67 31.64 -1.87
C GLU A 462 -4.04 30.40 -1.21
N LEU A 463 -2.92 29.91 -1.76
CA LEU A 463 -2.13 28.84 -1.13
C LEU A 463 -1.66 29.25 0.27
N ASP A 464 -1.08 30.45 0.42
CA ASP A 464 -0.62 30.96 1.72
C ASP A 464 -1.78 31.19 2.70
N GLU A 465 -2.92 31.69 2.21
CA GLU A 465 -4.11 31.96 3.03
C GLU A 465 -4.73 30.67 3.60
N ARG A 466 -4.73 29.59 2.82
CA ARG A 466 -5.40 28.32 3.17
C ARG A 466 -4.47 27.30 3.81
N PHE A 467 -3.19 27.31 3.44
CA PHE A 467 -2.20 26.29 3.82
C PHE A 467 -0.90 26.95 4.29
N ILE A 468 -0.93 27.42 5.53
CA ILE A 468 0.17 28.13 6.17
C ILE A 468 1.47 27.30 6.09
N GLY A 469 2.54 27.92 5.59
CA GLY A 469 3.91 27.37 5.60
C GLY A 469 4.26 26.49 4.40
N VAL A 470 3.34 26.22 3.47
CA VAL A 470 3.65 25.39 2.29
C VAL A 470 4.76 26.02 1.44
N LYS A 471 4.68 27.33 1.15
CA LYS A 471 5.74 28.03 0.41
C LYS A 471 7.08 28.02 1.15
N ASP A 472 7.07 28.17 2.48
CA ASP A 472 8.29 28.11 3.27
C ASP A 472 8.94 26.72 3.21
N ILE A 473 8.15 25.65 3.30
CA ILE A 473 8.63 24.27 3.17
C ILE A 473 9.27 24.04 1.79
N VAL A 474 8.57 24.44 0.72
CA VAL A 474 9.08 24.28 -0.65
C VAL A 474 10.38 25.07 -0.84
N LYS A 475 10.42 26.34 -0.40
CA LYS A 475 11.61 27.19 -0.45
C LYS A 475 12.79 26.55 0.29
N ILE A 476 12.60 26.18 1.54
CA ILE A 476 13.65 25.59 2.39
C ILE A 476 14.17 24.29 1.77
N TRP A 477 13.28 23.46 1.22
CA TRP A 477 13.66 22.20 0.60
C TRP A 477 14.60 22.42 -0.59
N PHE A 478 14.23 23.30 -1.54
CA PHE A 478 15.07 23.58 -2.72
C PHE A 478 16.36 24.32 -2.40
N GLU A 479 16.39 25.16 -1.36
CA GLU A 479 17.63 25.77 -0.88
C GLU A 479 18.59 24.75 -0.23
N SER A 480 18.07 23.63 0.30
CA SER A 480 18.83 22.73 1.18
C SER A 480 19.18 21.37 0.60
N TYR A 481 18.46 20.86 -0.40
CA TYR A 481 18.53 19.44 -0.81
C TYR A 481 19.90 18.97 -1.35
N LYS A 482 20.76 19.90 -1.83
CA LYS A 482 22.15 19.60 -2.25
C LYS A 482 23.19 19.79 -1.13
N GLY A 483 22.76 20.12 0.08
CA GLY A 483 23.63 20.42 1.21
C GLY A 483 24.29 21.80 1.13
N LYS A 484 25.11 22.12 2.15
CA LYS A 484 25.65 23.46 2.40
C LYS A 484 26.48 24.04 1.25
N ASP A 485 27.17 23.20 0.49
CA ASP A 485 28.05 23.60 -0.61
C ASP A 485 27.37 23.39 -1.98
N GLY A 486 26.05 23.19 -1.99
CA GLY A 486 25.27 22.84 -3.18
C GLY A 486 24.91 24.00 -4.11
N GLY A 487 25.16 25.24 -3.70
CA GLY A 487 25.00 26.43 -4.54
C GLY A 487 23.56 26.82 -4.91
N MET A 488 22.56 26.35 -4.15
CA MET A 488 21.15 26.66 -4.41
C MET A 488 20.73 27.98 -3.76
N GLU A 489 20.10 28.86 -4.53
CA GLU A 489 19.58 30.15 -4.03
C GLU A 489 18.16 30.40 -4.53
N VAL A 490 17.21 30.60 -3.62
CA VAL A 490 15.85 31.04 -4.00
C VAL A 490 15.79 32.57 -4.05
N ILE A 491 15.46 33.10 -5.22
CA ILE A 491 15.37 34.54 -5.50
C ILE A 491 13.99 35.09 -5.13
N GLY A 492 12.94 34.28 -5.26
CA GLY A 492 11.60 34.68 -4.87
C GLY A 492 10.50 33.87 -5.55
N TRP A 493 9.27 34.38 -5.47
CA TRP A 493 8.09 33.79 -6.09
C TRP A 493 7.54 34.73 -7.16
N GLY A 494 7.05 34.16 -8.25
CA GLY A 494 6.28 34.87 -9.29
C GLY A 494 4.85 34.34 -9.36
N ASP A 495 3.94 35.18 -9.84
CA ASP A 495 2.52 34.81 -9.98
C ASP A 495 2.25 33.88 -11.19
N GLU A 496 1.00 33.49 -11.37
CA GLU A 496 0.57 32.64 -12.50
C GLU A 496 0.87 33.25 -13.86
N LYS A 497 0.81 34.59 -13.98
CA LYS A 497 1.08 35.29 -15.23
C LYS A 497 2.56 35.21 -15.59
N GLU A 498 3.44 35.37 -14.62
CA GLU A 498 4.88 35.19 -14.80
C GLU A 498 5.22 33.73 -15.16
N ALA A 499 4.63 32.78 -14.42
CA ALA A 499 4.79 31.35 -14.70
C ALA A 499 4.37 30.98 -16.13
N ARG A 500 3.25 31.54 -16.59
CA ARG A 500 2.75 31.35 -17.96
C ARG A 500 3.64 31.96 -19.02
N ALA A 501 4.25 33.12 -18.74
CA ALA A 501 5.20 33.74 -19.66
C ALA A 501 6.43 32.84 -19.86
N ILE A 502 6.95 32.25 -18.78
CA ILE A 502 8.06 31.28 -18.83
C ILE A 502 7.65 30.04 -19.63
N LEU A 503 6.48 29.45 -19.34
CA LEU A 503 5.96 28.30 -20.08
C LEU A 503 5.88 28.55 -21.59
N ASN A 504 5.28 29.66 -22.01
CA ASN A 504 5.14 30.02 -23.42
C ASN A 504 6.50 30.22 -24.12
N GLN A 505 7.47 30.76 -23.39
CA GLN A 505 8.83 30.94 -23.89
C GLN A 505 9.52 29.58 -24.10
N SER A 506 9.40 28.67 -23.13
CA SER A 506 9.97 27.33 -23.21
C SER A 506 9.33 26.46 -24.29
N GLU A 507 8.01 26.60 -24.52
CA GLU A 507 7.30 25.96 -25.62
C GLU A 507 7.79 26.49 -26.99
N SER A 508 7.90 27.81 -27.14
CA SER A 508 8.39 28.43 -28.38
C SER A 508 9.81 27.98 -28.72
N ALA A 509 10.65 27.82 -27.69
CA ALA A 509 12.01 27.33 -27.85
C ALA A 509 12.05 25.86 -28.29
N TYR A 510 11.24 25.00 -27.67
CA TYR A 510 11.13 23.59 -28.04
C TYR A 510 10.73 23.42 -29.52
N LEU A 511 9.72 24.17 -29.97
CA LEU A 511 9.25 24.15 -31.36
C LEU A 511 10.30 24.64 -32.36
N THR A 512 11.17 25.58 -31.95
CA THR A 512 12.26 26.07 -32.81
C THR A 512 13.33 25.00 -33.00
N SER A 513 13.62 24.22 -31.96
CA SER A 513 14.61 23.13 -31.99
C SER A 513 14.07 21.84 -32.61
N ASN A 514 12.73 21.67 -32.66
CA ASN A 514 12.05 20.48 -33.18
C ASN A 514 10.93 20.88 -34.18
N PRO A 515 11.28 21.36 -35.39
CA PRO A 515 10.28 21.73 -36.39
C PRO A 515 9.49 20.49 -36.86
N SER A 516 8.18 20.66 -37.00
CA SER A 516 7.19 19.62 -37.35
C SER A 516 7.42 18.93 -38.69
#